data_AF-A0A924P512-F1
#
_entry.id   AF-A0A924P512-F1
#
_cell.length_a   1.000
_cell.length_b   1.000
_cell.length_c   1.000
_cell.angle_alpha   90.00
_cell.angle_beta   90.00
_cell.angle_gamma   90.00
#
_symmetry.space_group_name_H-M   'P 1'
#
loop_
_entity.id
_entity.type
_entity.pdbx_description
1 polymer ?
#
loop_
_entity_poly.entity_id
_entity_poly.type
_entity_poly.pdbx_seq_one_letter_code
_entity_poly.pdbx_strand_id
1 'polypeptide(L)'
;MLNTSIHPWRVCPYGEHQVISHPRHNPPSKTHPEGSTSNVRWHCARNPTGKDQLYADEIREIAAQHFSGLKNKPCPLSLGFPNGSKYDDLISGWVQYWNEVLKPDQPLDPNLVKALIASESNFYPEKLNNKKDSNSARGLMQITNETRKLLDAETELKDHFVTATQEDLNDPGVNICAGVRWLFRKREIASTVRLKRPATWLEAAEEYKGDLKGLLNGSNKSQTDVAPFLKYLKEIEKCLK
;
A
#
# COMPACT_ATOMS: atom_id res chain seq x y z
N MET A 1 0.76 22.47 14.57
CA MET A 1 0.43 22.88 13.18
C MET A 1 0.63 21.66 12.31
N LEU A 2 -0.43 21.11 11.71
CA LEU A 2 -0.28 20.03 10.74
C LEU A 2 0.48 20.62 9.54
N ASN A 3 1.59 20.02 9.18
CA ASN A 3 2.37 20.43 8.03
C ASN A 3 1.55 20.09 6.78
N THR A 4 0.89 21.11 6.21
CA THR A 4 0.01 21.01 5.03
C THR A 4 0.77 20.82 3.73
N SER A 5 2.10 20.57 3.77
CA SER A 5 2.88 20.37 2.55
C SER A 5 2.54 19.02 1.93
N ILE A 6 1.70 19.06 0.91
CA ILE A 6 1.40 17.91 0.09
C ILE A 6 2.65 17.44 -0.66
N HIS A 7 2.81 16.12 -0.83
CA HIS A 7 3.94 15.56 -1.56
C HIS A 7 3.97 16.10 -3.00
N PRO A 8 5.13 16.48 -3.57
CA PRO A 8 5.22 17.08 -4.91
C PRO A 8 4.70 16.21 -6.07
N TRP A 9 4.56 14.90 -5.83
CA TRP A 9 4.01 13.95 -6.80
C TRP A 9 2.49 13.93 -6.84
N ARG A 10 1.80 14.60 -5.91
CA ARG A 10 0.35 14.60 -5.88
C ARG A 10 -0.23 15.42 -7.03
N VAL A 11 -1.32 14.91 -7.58
CA VAL A 11 -2.03 15.52 -8.70
C VAL A 11 -2.94 16.63 -8.18
N CYS A 12 -3.61 16.37 -7.06
CA CYS A 12 -4.54 17.30 -6.43
C CYS A 12 -4.01 17.84 -5.09
N PRO A 13 -4.46 19.04 -4.66
CA PRO A 13 -4.10 19.60 -3.36
C PRO A 13 -4.51 18.75 -2.16
N TYR A 14 -3.97 19.06 -0.97
CA TYR A 14 -4.32 18.36 0.27
C TYR A 14 -5.83 18.44 0.52
N GLY A 15 -6.44 17.30 0.86
CA GLY A 15 -7.87 17.22 1.08
C GLY A 15 -8.70 17.13 -0.21
N GLU A 16 -8.06 16.96 -1.37
CA GLU A 16 -8.71 16.73 -2.66
C GLU A 16 -8.15 15.46 -3.34
N HIS A 17 -8.92 14.91 -4.28
CA HIS A 17 -8.52 13.77 -5.10
C HIS A 17 -8.83 13.99 -6.58
N GLN A 18 -8.10 13.27 -7.42
CA GLN A 18 -8.30 13.29 -8.87
C GLN A 18 -9.61 12.58 -9.25
N VAL A 19 -10.47 13.28 -9.99
CA VAL A 19 -11.59 12.68 -10.72
C VAL A 19 -11.21 12.62 -12.20
N ILE A 20 -11.07 11.42 -12.76
CA ILE A 20 -10.78 11.24 -14.19
C ILE A 20 -12.01 11.54 -15.05
N SER A 21 -11.78 11.93 -16.31
CA SER A 21 -12.88 12.19 -17.24
C SER A 21 -13.64 10.90 -17.56
N HIS A 22 -14.96 10.89 -17.39
CA HIS A 22 -15.79 9.72 -17.67
C HIS A 22 -17.21 10.12 -18.08
N PRO A 23 -17.92 9.29 -18.85
CA PRO A 23 -19.34 9.49 -19.10
C PRO A 23 -20.13 9.26 -17.81
N ARG A 24 -21.02 10.19 -17.49
CA ARG A 24 -21.96 10.12 -16.38
C ARG A 24 -23.37 10.03 -16.92
N HIS A 25 -24.08 9.00 -16.48
CA HIS A 25 -25.50 8.88 -16.74
C HIS A 25 -26.28 9.76 -15.76
N ASN A 26 -27.11 10.64 -16.29
CA ASN A 26 -28.05 11.47 -15.54
C ASN A 26 -29.43 10.81 -15.66
N PRO A 27 -30.07 10.46 -14.53
CA PRO A 27 -31.36 9.80 -14.56
C PRO A 27 -32.44 10.73 -15.15
N PRO A 28 -33.55 10.14 -15.64
CA PRO A 28 -34.73 10.88 -16.06
C PRO A 28 -35.15 11.99 -15.08
N SER A 29 -35.45 13.16 -15.61
CA SER A 29 -35.93 14.32 -14.84
C SER A 29 -37.06 15.03 -15.59
N LYS A 30 -37.73 15.99 -14.93
CA LYS A 30 -38.77 16.80 -15.59
C LYS A 30 -38.27 17.57 -16.81
N THR A 31 -36.98 17.93 -16.83
CA THR A 31 -36.34 18.63 -17.96
C THR A 31 -35.76 17.68 -19.00
N HIS A 32 -35.45 16.44 -18.62
CA HIS A 32 -34.94 15.39 -19.51
C HIS A 32 -35.66 14.05 -19.22
N PRO A 33 -36.85 13.82 -19.81
CA PRO A 33 -37.70 12.67 -19.48
C PRO A 33 -37.07 11.31 -19.75
N GLU A 34 -36.08 11.23 -20.65
CA GLU A 34 -35.38 9.99 -20.99
C GLU A 34 -34.01 9.85 -20.28
N GLY A 35 -33.66 10.83 -19.44
CA GLY A 35 -32.31 10.97 -18.90
C GLY A 35 -31.34 11.54 -19.94
N SER A 36 -30.07 11.62 -19.58
CA SER A 36 -29.02 12.04 -20.51
C SER A 36 -27.67 11.45 -20.12
N THR A 37 -26.72 11.41 -21.05
CA THR A 37 -25.33 11.12 -20.73
C THR A 37 -24.53 12.41 -20.92
N SER A 38 -23.84 12.84 -19.86
CA SER A 38 -22.90 13.96 -19.92
C SER A 38 -21.48 13.46 -19.64
N ASN A 39 -20.46 14.23 -20.03
CA ASN A 39 -19.08 13.89 -19.70
C ASN A 39 -18.65 14.69 -18.46
N VAL A 40 -18.23 13.97 -17.42
CA VAL A 40 -17.49 14.56 -16.30
C VAL A 40 -16.09 14.87 -16.82
N ARG A 41 -15.63 16.09 -16.59
CA ARG A 41 -14.28 16.53 -16.93
C ARG A 41 -13.32 16.23 -15.79
N TRP A 42 -12.04 16.08 -16.13
CA TRP A 42 -10.97 16.01 -15.14
C TRP A 42 -11.01 17.22 -14.22
N HIS A 43 -10.96 16.98 -12.90
CA HIS A 43 -10.84 18.01 -11.88
C HIS A 43 -10.39 17.40 -10.55
N CYS A 44 -9.97 18.26 -9.63
CA CYS A 44 -9.78 17.89 -8.22
C CYS A 44 -11.09 18.09 -7.45
N ALA A 45 -11.54 17.04 -6.78
CA ALA A 45 -12.74 17.06 -5.94
C ALA A 45 -12.35 16.96 -4.47
N ARG A 46 -13.10 17.64 -3.59
CA ARG A 46 -12.85 17.59 -2.15
C ARG A 46 -13.12 16.19 -1.60
N ASN A 47 -12.21 15.72 -0.76
CA ASN A 47 -12.38 14.50 0.01
C ASN A 47 -13.50 14.72 1.04
N PRO A 48 -14.44 13.77 1.20
CA PRO A 48 -15.53 13.92 2.17
C PRO A 48 -15.05 14.14 3.61
N THR A 49 -13.90 13.59 3.96
CA THR A 49 -13.26 13.70 5.27
C THR A 49 -12.49 15.00 5.46
N GLY A 50 -12.18 15.72 4.37
CA GLY A 50 -11.27 16.88 4.36
C GLY A 50 -9.80 16.53 4.65
N LYS A 51 -9.47 15.25 4.78
CA LYS A 51 -8.13 14.73 5.07
C LYS A 51 -7.45 14.24 3.79
N ASP A 52 -6.18 13.90 3.87
CA ASP A 52 -5.43 13.42 2.73
C ASP A 52 -5.82 11.98 2.36
N GLN A 53 -6.18 11.76 1.10
CA GLN A 53 -6.63 10.47 0.60
C GLN A 53 -6.05 10.21 -0.79
N LEU A 54 -5.48 9.02 -0.99
CA LEU A 54 -5.09 8.53 -2.29
C LEU A 54 -6.13 7.57 -2.84
N TYR A 55 -6.66 7.89 -4.02
CA TYR A 55 -7.57 7.03 -4.77
C TYR A 55 -6.82 6.26 -5.85
N ALA A 56 -7.37 5.10 -6.27
CA ALA A 56 -6.72 4.21 -7.22
C ALA A 56 -6.25 4.89 -8.52
N ASP A 57 -7.01 5.85 -9.05
CA ASP A 57 -6.63 6.56 -10.28
C ASP A 57 -5.41 7.47 -10.08
N GLU A 58 -5.38 8.25 -8.99
CA GLU A 58 -4.23 9.10 -8.66
C GLU A 58 -2.99 8.25 -8.34
N ILE A 59 -3.18 7.10 -7.68
CA ILE A 59 -2.10 6.15 -7.42
C ILE A 59 -1.46 5.67 -8.72
N ARG A 60 -2.28 5.29 -9.72
CA ARG A 60 -1.77 4.87 -11.05
C ARG A 60 -1.04 6.01 -11.74
N GLU A 61 -1.59 7.22 -11.68
CA GLU A 61 -1.00 8.41 -12.29
C GLU A 61 0.36 8.75 -11.69
N ILE A 62 0.49 8.76 -10.35
CA ILE A 62 1.75 8.98 -9.64
C ILE A 62 2.79 7.96 -10.08
N ALA A 63 2.41 6.68 -10.13
CA ALA A 63 3.33 5.62 -10.51
C ALA A 63 3.81 5.79 -11.96
N ALA A 64 2.90 6.13 -12.88
CA ALA A 64 3.21 6.33 -14.29
C ALA A 64 4.14 7.53 -14.53
N GLN A 65 3.97 8.62 -13.77
CA GLN A 65 4.75 9.84 -13.96
C GLN A 65 6.12 9.82 -13.28
N HIS A 66 6.25 9.19 -12.11
CA HIS A 66 7.38 9.45 -11.22
C HIS A 66 8.29 8.25 -10.95
N PHE A 67 7.84 7.02 -11.17
CA PHE A 67 8.59 5.86 -10.66
C PHE A 67 9.66 5.37 -11.63
N SER A 68 9.52 5.67 -12.92
CA SER A 68 10.53 5.33 -13.91
C SER A 68 11.84 6.07 -13.61
N GLY A 69 12.94 5.33 -13.45
CA GLY A 69 14.27 5.92 -13.28
C GLY A 69 14.62 6.36 -11.86
N LEU A 70 13.81 6.01 -10.85
CA LEU A 70 14.21 6.20 -9.44
C LEU A 70 15.53 5.46 -9.15
N LYS A 71 16.38 6.09 -8.34
CA LYS A 71 17.72 5.55 -8.04
C LYS A 71 17.69 4.47 -6.96
N ASN A 72 16.81 4.60 -5.98
CA ASN A 72 16.74 3.71 -4.83
C ASN A 72 15.92 2.45 -5.11
N LYS A 73 16.32 1.67 -6.12
CA LYS A 73 15.65 0.42 -6.47
C LYS A 73 16.07 -0.70 -5.52
N PRO A 74 15.17 -1.65 -5.22
CA PRO A 74 15.59 -2.87 -4.54
C PRO A 74 16.59 -3.64 -5.42
N CYS A 75 17.35 -4.55 -4.82
CA CYS A 75 18.23 -5.45 -5.56
C CYS A 75 17.45 -6.14 -6.71
N PRO A 76 18.00 -6.22 -7.94
CA PRO A 76 17.31 -6.77 -9.10
C PRO A 76 17.17 -8.30 -9.07
N LEU A 77 17.54 -8.97 -7.97
CA LEU A 77 17.42 -10.42 -7.81
C LEU A 77 15.94 -10.83 -7.90
N SER A 78 15.66 -11.85 -8.72
CA SER A 78 14.30 -12.37 -8.92
C SER A 78 13.80 -13.26 -7.77
N LEU A 79 14.70 -13.62 -6.83
CA LEU A 79 14.43 -14.53 -5.72
C LEU A 79 13.89 -15.91 -6.15
N GLY A 80 14.15 -16.30 -7.40
CA GLY A 80 13.65 -17.53 -7.99
C GLY A 80 12.24 -17.43 -8.59
N PHE A 81 11.66 -16.24 -8.68
CA PHE A 81 10.31 -16.01 -9.23
C PHE A 81 10.35 -15.33 -10.60
N PRO A 82 9.51 -15.75 -11.57
CA PRO A 82 9.47 -15.12 -12.90
C PRO A 82 9.21 -13.61 -12.87
N ASN A 83 8.37 -13.14 -11.94
CA ASN A 83 8.03 -11.73 -11.77
C ASN A 83 8.84 -11.02 -10.67
N GLY A 84 9.90 -11.64 -10.16
CA GLY A 84 10.58 -11.18 -8.94
C GLY A 84 11.21 -9.79 -9.01
N SER A 85 11.59 -9.33 -10.20
CA SER A 85 12.10 -7.96 -10.43
C SER A 85 11.13 -7.06 -11.20
N LYS A 86 9.97 -7.60 -11.62
CA LYS A 86 9.00 -6.90 -12.47
C LYS A 86 8.43 -5.64 -11.81
N TYR A 87 8.39 -5.62 -10.48
CA TYR A 87 7.72 -4.58 -9.70
C TYR A 87 8.71 -3.67 -8.96
N ASP A 88 10.01 -3.75 -9.25
CA ASP A 88 11.05 -3.02 -8.52
C ASP A 88 10.84 -1.49 -8.59
N ASP A 89 10.37 -0.96 -9.73
CA ASP A 89 10.05 0.46 -9.87
C ASP A 89 8.87 0.87 -8.98
N LEU A 90 7.80 0.07 -8.95
CA LEU A 90 6.64 0.31 -8.08
C LEU A 90 7.00 0.22 -6.60
N ILE A 91 7.83 -0.76 -6.23
CA ILE A 91 8.33 -0.93 -4.86
C ILE A 91 9.14 0.31 -4.46
N SER A 92 10.11 0.72 -5.29
CA SER A 92 10.95 1.87 -4.99
C SER A 92 10.16 3.17 -4.87
N GLY A 93 9.22 3.40 -5.80
CA GLY A 93 8.38 4.59 -5.83
C GLY A 93 7.47 4.71 -4.62
N TRP A 94 6.73 3.66 -4.28
CA TRP A 94 5.83 3.73 -3.12
C TRP A 94 6.57 3.79 -1.79
N VAL A 95 7.72 3.13 -1.68
CA VAL A 95 8.56 3.24 -0.49
C VAL A 95 9.11 4.65 -0.34
N GLN A 96 9.60 5.26 -1.43
CA GLN A 96 10.07 6.64 -1.41
C GLN A 96 8.94 7.60 -1.04
N TYR A 97 7.79 7.50 -1.70
CA TYR A 97 6.62 8.34 -1.43
C TYR A 97 6.23 8.30 0.05
N TRP A 98 6.04 7.11 0.63
CA TRP A 98 5.62 6.99 2.03
C TRP A 98 6.69 7.40 3.03
N ASN A 99 7.98 7.19 2.72
CA ASN A 99 9.07 7.73 3.52
C ASN A 99 9.05 9.26 3.55
N GLU A 100 8.84 9.91 2.40
CA GLU A 100 8.81 11.38 2.30
C GLU A 100 7.55 12.00 2.95
N VAL A 101 6.41 11.32 2.85
CA VAL A 101 5.14 11.74 3.48
C VAL A 101 5.18 11.55 5.00
N LEU A 102 5.52 10.35 5.47
CA LEU A 102 5.39 9.99 6.90
C LEU A 102 6.64 10.29 7.71
N LYS A 103 7.78 10.54 7.05
CA LYS A 103 9.07 10.94 7.65
C LYS A 103 9.44 10.13 8.89
N PRO A 104 9.54 8.79 8.77
CA PRO A 104 9.91 7.95 9.89
C PRO A 104 11.34 8.29 10.35
N ASP A 105 11.62 8.07 11.63
CA ASP A 105 12.97 8.12 12.21
C ASP A 105 13.98 7.22 11.47
N GLN A 106 13.53 6.06 11.00
CA GLN A 106 14.26 5.18 10.10
C GLN A 106 13.48 5.00 8.80
N PRO A 107 14.01 5.44 7.64
CA PRO A 107 13.37 5.18 6.35
C PRO A 107 13.19 3.68 6.08
N LEU A 108 12.06 3.31 5.51
CA LEU A 108 11.79 1.96 5.03
C LEU A 108 12.69 1.65 3.82
N ASP A 109 13.32 0.47 3.83
CA ASP A 109 14.14 -0.03 2.74
C ASP A 109 13.26 -0.78 1.71
N PRO A 110 13.34 -0.46 0.40
CA PRO A 110 12.61 -1.18 -0.64
C PRO A 110 12.92 -2.68 -0.71
N ASN A 111 14.12 -3.12 -0.31
CA ASN A 111 14.49 -4.54 -0.23
C ASN A 111 13.63 -5.30 0.77
N LEU A 112 13.26 -4.67 1.89
CA LEU A 112 12.38 -5.28 2.88
C LEU A 112 10.98 -5.51 2.30
N VAL A 113 10.45 -4.54 1.56
CA VAL A 113 9.15 -4.66 0.89
C VAL A 113 9.20 -5.75 -0.20
N LYS A 114 10.30 -5.83 -0.96
CA LYS A 114 10.50 -6.90 -1.95
C LYS A 114 10.50 -8.29 -1.32
N ALA A 115 11.24 -8.47 -0.22
CA ALA A 115 11.23 -9.72 0.54
C ALA A 115 9.83 -10.05 1.08
N LEU A 116 9.08 -9.04 1.54
CA LEU A 116 7.72 -9.23 2.04
C LEU A 116 6.80 -9.71 0.92
N ILE A 117 6.77 -9.04 -0.24
CA ILE A 117 6.00 -9.45 -1.43
C ILE A 117 6.35 -10.89 -1.85
N ALA A 118 7.64 -11.23 -1.86
CA ALA A 118 8.09 -12.59 -2.17
C ALA A 118 7.45 -13.62 -1.23
N SER A 119 7.41 -13.34 0.07
CA SER A 119 6.82 -14.23 1.08
C SER A 119 5.28 -14.28 1.05
N GLU A 120 4.63 -13.18 0.64
CA GLU A 120 3.17 -13.04 0.67
C GLU A 120 2.50 -13.63 -0.57
N SER A 121 3.08 -13.39 -1.75
CA SER A 121 2.38 -13.66 -3.01
C SER A 121 3.23 -14.38 -4.04
N ASN A 122 4.53 -14.60 -3.79
CA ASN A 122 5.47 -15.08 -4.82
C ASN A 122 5.45 -14.19 -6.08
N PHE A 123 5.18 -12.89 -5.91
CA PHE A 123 5.03 -11.91 -7.00
C PHE A 123 3.87 -12.21 -7.97
N TYR A 124 2.79 -12.86 -7.50
CA TYR A 124 1.56 -13.03 -8.26
C TYR A 124 0.53 -11.93 -7.91
N PRO A 125 0.23 -10.99 -8.82
CA PRO A 125 -0.61 -9.83 -8.52
C PRO A 125 -2.09 -10.18 -8.33
N GLU A 126 -2.54 -11.34 -8.80
CA GLU A 126 -3.90 -11.84 -8.62
C GLU A 126 -4.00 -12.87 -7.49
N LYS A 127 -2.95 -13.01 -6.66
CA LYS A 127 -2.94 -13.95 -5.55
C LYS A 127 -4.10 -13.66 -4.60
N LEU A 128 -4.96 -14.64 -4.43
CA LEU A 128 -6.13 -14.58 -3.57
C LEU A 128 -6.06 -15.69 -2.52
N ASN A 129 -5.97 -15.31 -1.25
CA ASN A 129 -6.03 -16.22 -0.10
C ASN A 129 -7.32 -16.01 0.69
N ASN A 130 -7.70 -17.00 1.50
CA ASN A 130 -8.90 -16.98 2.35
C ASN A 130 -10.21 -16.68 1.60
N LYS A 131 -10.34 -17.19 0.36
CA LYS A 131 -11.49 -16.93 -0.53
C LYS A 131 -12.85 -17.33 0.07
N LYS A 132 -12.85 -18.31 0.99
CA LYS A 132 -14.07 -18.80 1.66
C LYS A 132 -14.51 -17.90 2.82
N ASP A 133 -13.64 -17.01 3.29
CA ASP A 133 -13.90 -16.11 4.40
C ASP A 133 -14.27 -14.72 3.88
N SER A 134 -15.06 -13.98 4.66
CA SER A 134 -15.39 -12.58 4.35
C SER A 134 -14.15 -11.67 4.33
N ASN A 135 -13.00 -12.15 4.84
CA ASN A 135 -11.74 -11.43 4.94
C ASN A 135 -10.65 -11.95 4.00
N SER A 136 -10.99 -12.14 2.72
CA SER A 136 -10.02 -12.56 1.69
C SER A 136 -8.84 -11.58 1.58
N ALA A 137 -7.63 -12.12 1.37
CA ALA A 137 -6.40 -11.35 1.14
C ALA A 137 -6.04 -11.32 -0.35
N ARG A 138 -5.67 -10.14 -0.87
CA ARG A 138 -5.49 -9.89 -2.31
C ARG A 138 -4.13 -9.29 -2.65
N GLY A 139 -3.61 -9.71 -3.81
CA GLY A 139 -2.49 -9.11 -4.51
C GLY A 139 -1.13 -9.30 -3.88
N LEU A 140 -0.17 -8.50 -4.33
CA LEU A 140 1.26 -8.68 -4.07
C LEU A 140 1.62 -8.70 -2.58
N MET A 141 0.98 -7.85 -1.78
CA MET A 141 1.19 -7.70 -0.34
C MET A 141 0.05 -8.32 0.50
N GLN A 142 -0.88 -9.06 -0.12
CA GLN A 142 -1.94 -9.78 0.59
C GLN A 142 -2.81 -8.89 1.50
N ILE A 143 -3.31 -7.78 0.95
CA ILE A 143 -4.21 -6.87 1.67
C ILE A 143 -5.58 -7.53 1.87
N THR A 144 -6.01 -7.64 3.13
CA THR A 144 -7.31 -8.21 3.49
C THR A 144 -8.46 -7.21 3.27
N ASN A 145 -9.69 -7.72 3.13
CA ASN A 145 -10.88 -6.86 3.05
C ASN A 145 -11.03 -5.94 4.27
N GLU A 146 -10.66 -6.41 5.45
CA GLU A 146 -10.65 -5.63 6.69
C GLU A 146 -9.57 -4.56 6.65
N THR A 147 -8.32 -4.91 6.31
CA THR A 147 -7.24 -3.93 6.17
C THR A 147 -7.59 -2.85 5.16
N ARG A 148 -8.18 -3.21 4.02
CA ARG A 148 -8.67 -2.26 3.01
C ARG A 148 -9.66 -1.25 3.61
N LYS A 149 -10.59 -1.71 4.44
CA LYS A 149 -11.54 -0.82 5.14
C LYS A 149 -10.83 0.08 6.15
N LEU A 150 -9.86 -0.46 6.90
CA LEU A 150 -9.10 0.31 7.88
C LEU A 150 -8.20 1.38 7.24
N LEU A 151 -7.68 1.11 6.03
CA LEU A 151 -6.90 2.08 5.24
C LEU A 151 -7.76 3.26 4.74
N ASP A 152 -9.08 3.12 4.70
CA ASP A 152 -10.07 4.11 4.25
C ASP A 152 -10.86 4.72 5.42
N ALA A 153 -10.59 4.30 6.66
CA ALA A 153 -11.38 4.65 7.83
C ALA A 153 -10.60 5.50 8.84
N GLU A 154 -11.24 6.58 9.31
CA GLU A 154 -10.69 7.47 10.34
C GLU A 154 -10.51 6.82 11.72
N THR A 155 -11.07 5.62 11.92
CA THR A 155 -10.99 4.91 13.20
C THR A 155 -9.60 4.33 13.46
N GLU A 156 -8.88 3.94 12.40
CA GLU A 156 -7.54 3.32 12.51
C GLU A 156 -6.43 4.29 12.11
N LEU A 157 -6.66 5.07 11.06
CA LEU A 157 -5.70 6.05 10.55
C LEU A 157 -6.16 7.47 10.86
N LYS A 158 -5.21 8.33 11.25
CA LYS A 158 -5.49 9.74 11.50
C LYS A 158 -5.54 10.57 10.23
N ASP A 159 -4.71 10.23 9.24
CA ASP A 159 -4.54 10.92 7.96
C ASP A 159 -3.85 9.99 6.94
N HIS A 160 -3.76 10.46 5.68
CA HIS A 160 -3.16 9.76 4.55
C HIS A 160 -3.80 8.39 4.29
N PHE A 161 -5.10 8.41 4.00
CA PHE A 161 -5.88 7.22 3.68
C PHE A 161 -5.56 6.70 2.29
N VAL A 162 -5.85 5.42 2.07
CA VAL A 162 -5.78 4.78 0.76
C VAL A 162 -7.14 4.18 0.48
N THR A 163 -7.85 4.77 -0.48
CA THR A 163 -9.20 4.38 -0.88
C THR A 163 -9.12 3.55 -2.15
N ALA A 164 -9.40 2.25 -2.01
CA ALA A 164 -9.38 1.29 -3.11
C ALA A 164 -10.55 0.29 -2.98
N THR A 165 -11.07 -0.15 -4.12
CA THR A 165 -12.02 -1.27 -4.20
C THR A 165 -11.32 -2.61 -4.03
N GLN A 166 -12.07 -3.72 -4.01
CA GLN A 166 -11.44 -5.05 -3.96
C GLN A 166 -10.72 -5.38 -5.27
N GLU A 167 -11.28 -4.92 -6.38
CA GLU A 167 -10.78 -5.11 -7.73
C GLU A 167 -9.50 -4.30 -7.95
N ASP A 168 -9.46 -3.07 -7.44
CA ASP A 168 -8.26 -2.22 -7.50
C ASP A 168 -7.06 -2.89 -6.83
N LEU A 169 -7.25 -3.72 -5.80
CA LEU A 169 -6.15 -4.41 -5.13
C LEU A 169 -5.49 -5.51 -5.98
N ASN A 170 -6.02 -5.84 -7.16
CA ASN A 170 -5.33 -6.69 -8.13
C ASN A 170 -4.34 -5.89 -8.99
N ASP A 171 -4.45 -4.55 -8.99
CA ASP A 171 -3.44 -3.69 -9.62
C ASP A 171 -2.17 -3.68 -8.75
N PRO A 172 -0.99 -4.01 -9.32
CA PRO A 172 0.27 -4.03 -8.58
C PRO A 172 0.60 -2.70 -7.89
N GLY A 173 0.36 -1.57 -8.56
CA GLY A 173 0.68 -0.25 -8.03
C GLY A 173 -0.21 0.10 -6.84
N VAL A 174 -1.52 -0.11 -6.97
CA VAL A 174 -2.47 0.11 -5.86
C VAL A 174 -2.19 -0.82 -4.69
N ASN A 175 -1.92 -2.10 -4.96
CA ASN A 175 -1.66 -3.07 -3.90
C ASN A 175 -0.39 -2.75 -3.11
N ILE A 176 0.70 -2.39 -3.80
CA ILE A 176 1.97 -2.01 -3.16
C ILE A 176 1.79 -0.69 -2.39
N CYS A 177 1.10 0.31 -2.95
CA CYS A 177 0.81 1.57 -2.26
C CYS A 177 0.10 1.32 -0.92
N ALA A 178 -1.01 0.56 -0.96
CA ALA A 178 -1.80 0.19 0.20
C ALA A 178 -0.99 -0.62 1.22
N GLY A 179 -0.21 -1.59 0.74
CA GLY A 179 0.58 -2.47 1.60
C GLY A 179 1.74 -1.76 2.29
N VAL A 180 2.44 -0.86 1.60
CA VAL A 180 3.48 -0.03 2.22
C VAL A 180 2.84 0.90 3.26
N ARG A 181 1.74 1.58 2.95
CA ARG A 181 1.01 2.43 3.91
C ARG A 181 0.62 1.66 5.17
N TRP A 182 0.14 0.42 4.99
CA TRP A 182 -0.23 -0.46 6.08
C TRP A 182 0.98 -0.91 6.89
N LEU A 183 2.12 -1.19 6.25
CA LEU A 183 3.36 -1.54 6.94
C LEU A 183 3.86 -0.42 7.88
N PHE A 184 3.73 0.83 7.48
CA PHE A 184 3.98 1.98 8.36
C PHE A 184 3.06 1.96 9.59
N ARG A 185 1.76 1.74 9.37
CA ARG A 185 0.81 1.63 10.49
C ARG A 185 1.15 0.45 11.41
N LYS A 186 1.57 -0.68 10.84
CA LYS A 186 2.02 -1.85 11.60
C LYS A 186 3.26 -1.56 12.44
N ARG A 187 4.20 -0.76 11.94
CA ARG A 187 5.34 -0.26 12.73
C ARG A 187 4.89 0.59 13.92
N GLU A 188 3.92 1.48 13.73
CA GLU A 188 3.35 2.27 14.84
C GLU A 188 2.69 1.38 15.89
N ILE A 189 1.87 0.39 15.47
CA ILE A 189 1.22 -0.57 16.37
C ILE A 189 2.26 -1.39 17.13
N ALA A 190 3.26 -1.93 16.43
CA ALA A 190 4.36 -2.65 17.04
C ALA A 190 5.06 -1.78 18.09
N SER A 191 5.36 -0.52 17.76
CA SER A 191 6.07 0.39 18.65
C SER A 191 5.26 0.74 19.90
N THR A 192 3.99 1.11 19.70
CA THR A 192 3.15 1.73 20.74
C THR A 192 2.32 0.74 21.54
N VAL A 193 1.88 -0.36 20.91
CA VAL A 193 0.99 -1.35 21.54
C VAL A 193 1.79 -2.55 22.03
N ARG A 194 2.69 -3.08 21.20
CA ARG A 194 3.41 -4.34 21.51
C ARG A 194 4.66 -4.11 22.34
N LEU A 195 5.58 -3.28 21.85
CA LEU A 195 6.96 -3.21 22.35
C LEU A 195 7.18 -2.09 23.36
N LYS A 196 6.37 -1.03 23.34
CA LYS A 196 6.55 0.20 24.15
C LYS A 196 7.92 0.88 23.93
N ARG A 197 8.49 0.70 22.73
CA ARG A 197 9.71 1.33 22.23
C ARG A 197 9.62 1.44 20.70
N PRO A 198 10.48 2.24 20.03
CA PRO A 198 10.55 2.22 18.58
C PRO A 198 10.78 0.79 18.04
N ALA A 199 9.90 0.37 17.13
CA ALA A 199 10.02 -0.90 16.42
C ALA A 199 10.95 -0.74 15.22
N THR A 200 11.73 -1.78 14.95
CA THR A 200 12.47 -1.93 13.69
C THR A 200 11.51 -2.26 12.54
N TRP A 201 11.95 -2.08 11.29
CA TRP A 201 11.16 -2.52 10.14
C TRP A 201 10.97 -4.03 10.06
N LEU A 202 11.89 -4.80 10.65
CA LEU A 202 11.75 -6.25 10.75
C LEU A 202 10.57 -6.61 11.68
N GLU A 203 10.51 -6.01 12.87
CA GLU A 203 9.40 -6.19 13.80
C GLU A 203 8.07 -5.67 13.21
N ALA A 204 8.12 -4.63 12.39
CA ALA A 204 6.94 -4.15 11.66
C ALA A 204 6.44 -5.19 10.65
N ALA A 205 7.33 -5.87 9.93
CA ALA A 205 6.97 -6.96 9.03
C ALA A 205 6.41 -8.17 9.80
N GLU A 206 6.97 -8.50 10.96
CA GLU A 206 6.42 -9.55 11.84
C GLU A 206 5.00 -9.21 12.33
N GLU A 207 4.73 -7.95 12.72
CA GLU A 207 3.37 -7.51 13.09
C GLU A 207 2.43 -7.43 11.87
N TYR A 208 2.97 -7.16 10.68
CA TYR A 208 2.23 -7.21 9.42
C TYR A 208 1.70 -8.61 9.16
N LYS A 209 2.56 -9.62 9.31
CA LYS A 209 2.21 -11.05 9.14
C LYS A 209 1.38 -11.61 10.29
N GLY A 210 1.31 -10.89 11.42
CA GLY A 210 0.51 -11.26 12.59
C GLY A 210 1.26 -12.07 13.65
N ASP A 211 2.58 -12.20 13.52
CA ASP A 211 3.42 -13.12 14.30
C ASP A 211 4.13 -12.46 15.49
N LEU A 212 4.33 -11.14 15.47
CA LEU A 212 5.12 -10.43 16.49
C LEU A 212 4.68 -10.75 17.92
N LYS A 213 3.37 -10.75 18.20
CA LYS A 213 2.84 -11.10 19.53
C LYS A 213 3.21 -12.53 19.93
N GLY A 214 3.16 -13.46 18.99
CA GLY A 214 3.55 -14.86 19.21
C GLY A 214 5.03 -15.01 19.49
N LEU A 215 5.88 -14.30 18.73
CA LEU A 215 7.33 -14.29 18.89
C LEU A 215 7.74 -13.76 20.27
N LEU A 216 7.13 -12.65 20.71
CA LEU A 216 7.37 -12.07 22.04
C LEU A 216 6.99 -13.03 23.19
N ASN A 217 6.03 -13.92 22.96
CA ASN A 217 5.56 -14.90 23.94
C ASN A 217 6.25 -16.27 23.81
N GLY A 218 7.26 -16.42 22.93
CA GLY A 218 7.98 -17.69 22.73
C GLY A 218 7.18 -18.78 22.01
N SER A 219 6.17 -18.43 21.21
CA SER A 219 5.37 -19.40 20.46
C SER A 219 6.10 -19.95 19.23
N ASN A 220 6.33 -21.26 19.17
CA ASN A 220 6.93 -21.93 17.99
C ASN A 220 6.10 -21.78 16.71
N LYS A 221 4.78 -21.55 16.82
CA LYS A 221 3.89 -21.39 15.66
C LYS A 221 4.14 -20.08 14.90
N SER A 222 4.72 -19.09 15.54
CA SER A 222 5.02 -17.78 14.94
C SER A 222 6.29 -17.76 14.07
N GLN A 223 7.10 -18.82 14.11
CA GLN A 223 8.31 -18.92 13.30
C GLN A 223 8.04 -19.40 11.86
N THR A 224 6.90 -20.06 11.60
CA THR A 224 6.66 -20.70 10.29
C THR A 224 6.37 -19.70 9.18
N ASP A 225 5.64 -18.63 9.48
CA ASP A 225 5.16 -17.71 8.46
C ASP A 225 6.16 -16.58 8.19
N VAL A 226 6.97 -16.19 9.19
CA VAL A 226 8.08 -15.22 9.05
C VAL A 226 9.32 -15.82 8.38
N ALA A 227 9.56 -17.12 8.50
CA ALA A 227 10.77 -17.76 7.98
C ALA A 227 10.99 -17.57 6.46
N PRO A 228 9.98 -17.71 5.58
CA PRO A 228 10.13 -17.40 4.16
C PRO A 228 10.57 -15.95 3.90
N PHE A 229 10.00 -14.99 4.65
CA PHE A 229 10.37 -13.59 4.55
C PHE A 229 11.84 -13.34 4.91
N LEU A 230 12.30 -13.88 6.05
CA LEU A 230 13.71 -13.76 6.49
C LEU A 230 14.67 -14.41 5.49
N LYS A 231 14.27 -15.56 4.93
CA LYS A 231 15.06 -16.23 3.88
C LYS A 231 15.25 -15.30 2.68
N TYR A 232 14.20 -14.70 2.15
CA TYR A 232 14.30 -13.81 0.99
C TYR A 232 15.08 -12.53 1.30
N LEU A 233 14.89 -11.95 2.49
CA LEU A 233 15.64 -10.77 2.93
C LEU A 233 17.15 -11.07 2.95
N LYS A 234 17.55 -12.22 3.52
CA LYS A 234 18.94 -12.66 3.55
C LYS A 234 19.52 -12.92 2.15
N GLU A 235 18.72 -13.42 1.20
CA GLU A 235 19.17 -13.55 -0.19
C GLU A 235 19.39 -12.20 -0.85
N ILE A 236 18.53 -11.21 -0.57
CA ILE A 236 18.71 -9.83 -1.07
C ILE A 236 19.96 -9.19 -0.48
N GLU A 237 20.25 -9.37 0.81
CA GLU A 237 21.45 -8.80 1.44
C GLU A 237 22.77 -9.25 0.78
N LYS A 238 22.80 -10.43 0.14
CA LYS A 238 23.96 -10.90 -0.62
C LYS A 238 24.22 -10.09 -1.89
N CYS A 239 23.20 -9.45 -2.44
CA CYS A 239 23.27 -8.61 -3.64
C CYS A 239 23.82 -7.22 -3.36
N LEU A 240 23.85 -6.81 -2.08
CA LEU A 240 24.38 -5.52 -1.64
C LEU A 240 25.87 -5.58 -1.28
N LYS A 241 26.49 -6.76 -1.35
CA LYS A 241 27.91 -7.02 -1.11
C LYS A 241 28.64 -7.20 -2.43
#